data_AF-A0A2L2ZD80-F1
#
_entry.id   AF-A0A2L2ZD80-F1
#
_cell.length_a   1.000
_cell.length_b   1.000
_cell.length_c   1.000
_cell.angle_alpha   90.00
_cell.angle_beta   90.00
_cell.angle_gamma   90.00
#
_symmetry.space_group_name_H-M   'P 1'
#
loop_
_entity.id
_entity.type
_entity.pdbx_description
1 polymer ?
#
loop_
_entity_poly.entity_id
_entity_poly.type
_entity_poly.pdbx_seq_one_letter_code
_entity_poly.pdbx_strand_id
1 'polypeptide(L)' 'DIEDRNAVTSERQRWPNGVNPYYIDHTASRLPHKIGMAMKYISNNTCIKFTKRTDEKEYINIF' A
#
# COMPACT_ATOMS: atom_id res chain seq x y z
N ASP A 1 7.04 18.95 12.74
CA ASP A 1 7.55 19.81 11.66
C ASP A 1 7.40 19.14 10.31
N ILE A 2 6.96 19.90 9.31
CA ILE A 2 6.77 19.49 7.91
C ILE A 2 8.13 19.37 7.18
N GLU A 3 9.25 19.50 7.89
CA GLU A 3 10.60 19.54 7.33
C GLU A 3 11.36 18.21 7.32
N ASP A 4 10.84 17.15 7.96
CA ASP A 4 11.45 15.83 7.89
C ASP A 4 11.04 15.14 6.57
N ARG A 5 11.86 15.30 5.52
CA ARG A 5 11.63 14.72 4.19
C ARG A 5 12.04 13.23 4.09
N ASN A 6 12.42 12.65 5.23
CA ASN A 6 12.82 11.25 5.36
C ASN A 6 11.65 10.38 5.88
N ALA A 7 11.90 9.09 6.11
CA ALA A 7 10.87 8.17 6.56
C ALA A 7 10.25 8.61 7.91
N VAL A 8 8.92 8.47 8.01
CA VAL A 8 8.21 8.71 9.26
C VAL A 8 8.69 7.75 10.35
N THR A 9 9.15 8.29 11.46
CA THR A 9 9.72 7.48 12.56
C THR A 9 8.65 6.88 13.45
N SER A 10 7.48 7.53 13.57
CA SER A 10 6.35 7.08 14.40
C SER A 10 5.76 5.76 13.91
N GLU A 11 5.76 4.74 14.78
CA GLU A 11 5.14 3.44 14.52
C GLU A 11 3.61 3.54 14.30
N ARG A 12 2.96 4.55 14.87
CA ARG A 12 1.50 4.76 14.75
C ARG A 12 1.06 5.10 13.33
N GLN A 13 1.99 5.51 12.47
CA GLN A 13 1.74 5.86 11.08
C GLN A 13 2.14 4.73 10.12
N ARG A 14 2.48 3.55 10.65
CA ARG A 14 2.87 2.38 9.86
C ARG A 14 1.72 1.40 9.73
N TRP A 15 1.74 0.64 8.65
CA TRP A 15 0.84 -0.48 8.44
C TRP A 15 1.18 -1.63 9.41
N PRO A 16 0.21 -2.12 10.19
CA PRO A 16 0.44 -3.23 11.10
C PRO A 16 1.00 -4.45 10.36
N ASN A 17 2.07 -5.04 10.90
CA ASN A 17 2.74 -6.22 10.34
C ASN A 17 3.25 -6.04 8.89
N GLY A 18 3.35 -4.81 8.40
CA GLY A 18 3.72 -4.54 7.00
C GLY A 18 2.67 -5.00 5.99
N VAL A 19 1.42 -5.20 6.41
CA VAL A 19 0.32 -5.63 5.54
C VAL A 19 -0.49 -4.39 5.13
N ASN A 20 -0.57 -4.18 3.82
CA ASN A 20 -1.26 -3.05 3.21
C ASN A 20 -2.52 -3.57 2.47
N PRO A 21 -3.72 -3.43 3.06
CA PRO A 21 -4.97 -3.66 2.34
C PRO A 21 -5.10 -2.65 1.20
N TYR A 22 -5.50 -3.09 0.01
CA TYR A 22 -5.69 -2.21 -1.14
C TYR A 22 -7.02 -2.45 -1.86
N TYR A 23 -7.51 -1.38 -2.47
CA TYR A 23 -8.62 -1.37 -3.41
C TYR A 23 -8.20 -0.63 -4.68
N ILE A 24 -8.50 -1.20 -5.85
CA ILE A 24 -8.29 -0.54 -7.14
C ILE A 24 -9.66 -0.03 -7.58
N ASP A 25 -9.81 1.28 -7.59
CA ASP A 25 -11.02 1.93 -8.04
C ASP A 25 -11.24 1.71 -9.55
N HIS A 26 -12.51 1.78 -9.95
CA HIS A 26 -12.93 1.63 -11.33
C HIS A 26 -12.26 2.64 -12.30
N THR A 27 -11.90 3.82 -11.82
CA THR A 27 -11.14 4.83 -12.57
C THR A 27 -9.75 4.32 -12.99
N ALA A 28 -9.12 3.46 -12.20
CA ALA A 28 -7.84 2.80 -12.50
C ALA A 28 -7.98 1.42 -13.18
N SER A 29 -9.17 1.07 -13.70
CA SER A 29 -9.49 -0.27 -14.25
C SER A 29 -8.57 -0.80 -15.35
N ARG A 30 -7.82 0.07 -16.04
CA ARG A 30 -6.85 -0.31 -17.09
C ARG A 30 -5.46 -0.66 -16.58
N LEU A 31 -5.19 -0.42 -15.30
CA LEU A 31 -3.88 -0.59 -14.67
C LEU A 31 -3.69 -1.79 -13.70
N PRO A 32 -4.67 -2.68 -13.41
CA PRO A 32 -4.48 -3.74 -12.40
C PRO A 32 -3.22 -4.59 -12.61
N HIS A 33 -2.88 -4.90 -13.87
CA HIS A 33 -1.69 -5.69 -14.17
C HIS A 33 -0.40 -4.97 -13.77
N LYS A 34 -0.27 -3.68 -14.13
CA LYS A 34 0.92 -2.87 -13.80
C LYS A 34 1.02 -2.63 -12.29
N ILE A 35 -0.10 -2.35 -11.64
CA ILE A 35 -0.19 -2.20 -10.18
C ILE A 35 0.26 -3.50 -9.49
N GLY A 36 -0.25 -4.64 -9.94
CA GLY A 36 0.12 -5.96 -9.41
C GLY A 36 1.62 -6.27 -9.59
N MET A 37 2.22 -5.90 -10.73
CA MET A 37 3.67 -6.04 -10.94
C MET A 37 4.48 -5.21 -9.95
N ALA A 38 4.09 -3.96 -9.70
CA ALA A 38 4.76 -3.08 -8.74
C ALA A 38 4.64 -3.62 -7.30
N MET A 39 3.44 -4.02 -6.89
CA MET A 39 3.19 -4.64 -5.58
C MET A 39 4.02 -5.91 -5.39
N LYS A 40 4.11 -6.76 -6.43
CA LYS A 40 4.94 -7.96 -6.42
C LYS A 40 6.42 -7.63 -6.28
N TYR A 41 6.93 -6.66 -7.02
CA TYR A 41 8.32 -6.22 -6.92
C TYR A 41 8.66 -5.77 -5.49
N ILE A 42 7.82 -4.93 -4.88
CA ILE A 42 7.99 -4.47 -3.49
C ILE A 42 7.95 -5.66 -2.53
N SER A 43 6.97 -6.57 -2.67
CA SER A 43 6.79 -7.71 -1.76
C SER A 43 7.90 -8.76 -1.86
N ASN A 44 8.61 -8.81 -2.99
CA ASN A 44 9.74 -9.70 -3.21
C ASN A 44 11.05 -9.16 -2.63
N ASN A 45 11.18 -7.83 -2.52
CA ASN A 45 12.41 -7.17 -2.07
C ASN A 45 12.31 -6.61 -0.64
N THR A 46 11.15 -6.74 -0.01
CA THR A 46 10.88 -6.22 1.34
C THR A 46 9.96 -7.19 2.11
N CYS A 47 9.73 -6.91 3.40
CA CYS A 47 8.72 -7.62 4.19
C CYS A 47 7.28 -7.18 3.91
N ILE A 48 7.06 -6.11 3.13
CA ILE A 48 5.73 -5.56 2.86
C ILE A 48 4.88 -6.56 2.07
N LYS A 49 3.59 -6.66 2.42
CA LYS A 49 2.60 -7.49 1.74
C LYS A 49 1.38 -6.66 1.34
N PHE A 50 0.80 -6.98 0.19
CA PHE A 50 -0.43 -6.34 -0.29
C PHE A 50 -1.55 -7.38 -0.31
N THR A 51 -2.67 -7.06 0.35
CA THR A 51 -3.86 -7.91 0.39
C THR A 51 -5.04 -7.16 -0.22
N LYS A 52 -5.92 -7.86 -0.94
CA LYS A 52 -7.17 -7.24 -1.38
C LYS A 52 -7.98 -6.88 -0.14
N ARG A 53 -8.43 -5.63 -0.07
CA ARG A 53 -9.28 -5.16 1.02
C ARG A 53 -10.56 -5.98 1.10
N THR A 54 -10.98 -6.30 2.32
CA THR A 54 -12.31 -6.83 2.66
C THR A 54 -13.11 -5.75 3.38
N ASP A 55 -12.82 -5.53 4.65
CA ASP A 55 -13.57 -4.74 5.62
C ASP A 55 -12.65 -3.83 6.44
N GLU A 56 -11.35 -3.81 6.13
CA GLU A 56 -10.39 -2.98 6.83
C GLU A 56 -10.76 -1.50 6.69
N LYS A 57 -10.73 -0.80 7.83
CA LYS A 57 -11.01 0.63 7.93
C LYS A 57 -9.94 1.45 7.22
N GLU A 58 -8.68 1.11 7.45
CA GLU A 58 -7.51 1.75 6.84
C GLU A 58 -7.07 0.88 5.65
N TYR A 59 -6.98 1.47 4.46
CA TYR A 59 -6.54 0.81 3.24
C TYR A 59 -6.04 1.83 2.22
N ILE A 60 -5.32 1.36 1.21
CA ILE A 60 -4.88 2.18 0.08
C ILE A 60 -5.96 2.14 -1.01
N ASN A 61 -6.53 3.29 -1.35
CA ASN A 61 -7.40 3.44 -2.53
C ASN A 61 -6.58 3.93 -3.72
N ILE A 62 -6.52 3.14 -4.79
CA ILE A 62 -5.76 3.44 -6.01
C ILE A 62 -6.75 3.82 -7.11
N PHE A 63 -6.70 5.07 -7.58
CA PHE A 63 -7.59 5.66 -8.58
C PHE A 63 -6.78 6.35 -9.69
#